data_AF-A0A7X8I034-F1
#
_entry.id   AF-A0A7X8I034-F1
#
_cell.length_a   1.000
_cell.length_b   1.000
_cell.length_c   1.000
_cell.angle_alpha   90.00
_cell.angle_beta   90.00
_cell.angle_gamma   90.00
#
_symmetry.space_group_name_H-M   'P 1'
#
loop_
_entity.id
_entity.type
_entity.pdbx_description
1 polymer ?
#
loop_
_entity_poly.entity_id
_entity_poly.type
_entity_poly.pdbx_seq_one_letter_code
_entity_poly.pdbx_strand_id
1 'polypeptide(L)'
;MSNDLRSVSIEWKEHPVFTNYLIQNGGLVKNKKTGKILKTRYDKGGRERVNLSQNGLYKTVYVYRLVAETYIPNPNNYNTVHHLDHDKTNNAWYNLEWCDFSTNLLYEKKGLS
;
A
#
# COMPACT_ATOMS: atom_id res chain seq x y z
N MET A 1 6.73 -6.54 31.41
CA MET A 1 6.95 -5.60 30.30
C MET A 1 6.00 -6.01 29.19
N SER A 2 4.87 -5.33 29.10
CA SER A 2 3.74 -5.68 28.23
C SER A 2 4.03 -5.26 26.78
N ASN A 3 4.47 -6.19 25.94
CA ASN A 3 4.30 -6.07 24.50
C ASN A 3 2.87 -6.53 24.16
N ASP A 4 1.90 -5.66 24.41
CA ASP A 4 0.55 -5.89 23.92
C ASP A 4 0.55 -5.62 22.41
N LEU A 5 0.62 -6.68 21.62
CA LEU A 5 0.51 -6.66 20.15
C LEU A 5 -0.93 -6.37 19.69
N ARG A 6 -1.76 -5.67 20.48
CA ARG A 6 -3.18 -5.47 20.23
C ARG A 6 -3.62 -4.02 20.35
N SER A 7 -3.18 -3.19 19.41
CA SER A 7 -4.05 -2.24 18.69
C SER A 7 -3.17 -1.30 17.88
N VAL A 8 -2.81 -1.69 16.66
CA VAL A 8 -2.48 -0.66 15.67
C VAL A 8 -3.76 0.15 15.49
N SER A 9 -3.78 1.39 15.97
CA SER A 9 -4.93 2.27 15.81
C SER A 9 -5.22 2.42 14.32
N ILE A 10 -6.49 2.33 13.95
CA ILE A 10 -6.89 2.60 12.57
C ILE A 10 -6.65 4.08 12.30
N GLU A 11 -5.77 4.36 11.34
CA GLU A 11 -5.46 5.72 10.91
C GLU A 11 -5.89 5.91 9.46
N TRP A 12 -6.34 7.13 9.15
CA TRP A 12 -6.64 7.58 7.79
C TRP A 12 -5.83 8.84 7.51
N LYS A 13 -5.07 8.85 6.42
CA LYS A 13 -4.30 10.00 5.96
C LYS A 13 -4.64 10.32 4.53
N GLU A 14 -4.55 11.59 4.16
CA GLU A 14 -4.65 12.00 2.76
C GLU A 14 -3.42 11.49 1.99
N HIS A 15 -3.65 10.97 0.78
CA HIS A 15 -2.53 10.57 -0.07
C HIS A 15 -1.80 11.82 -0.59
N PRO A 16 -0.45 11.87 -0.59
CA PRO A 16 0.31 13.07 -0.98
C PRO A 16 0.05 13.53 -2.41
N VAL A 17 -0.14 12.59 -3.34
CA VAL A 17 -0.48 12.87 -4.75
C VAL A 17 -1.99 12.84 -5.04
N PHE A 18 -2.71 11.81 -4.58
CA PHE A 18 -4.13 11.62 -4.83
C PHE A 18 -5.00 12.23 -3.71
N THR A 19 -4.97 13.56 -3.58
CA THR A 19 -5.56 14.34 -2.47
C THR A 19 -7.10 14.24 -2.34
N ASN A 20 -7.77 13.69 -3.36
CA ASN A 20 -9.20 13.33 -3.30
C ASN A 20 -9.49 12.07 -2.45
N TYR A 21 -8.46 11.38 -1.96
CA TYR A 21 -8.59 10.08 -1.31
C TYR A 21 -7.88 10.03 0.04
N LEU A 22 -8.50 9.32 0.97
CA LEU A 22 -7.93 8.95 2.26
C LEU A 22 -7.50 7.48 2.20
N ILE A 23 -6.28 7.22 2.64
CA ILE A 23 -5.68 5.89 2.71
C ILE A 23 -5.66 5.45 4.16
N GLN A 24 -6.26 4.29 4.43
CA GLN A 24 -6.15 3.66 5.74
C GLN A 24 -4.80 2.96 5.85
N ASN A 25 -4.20 2.97 7.04
CA ASN A 25 -2.96 2.26 7.33
C ASN A 25 -3.01 0.73 7.12
N GLY A 26 -4.22 0.14 7.00
CA GLY A 26 -4.45 -1.28 6.69
C GLY A 26 -4.76 -1.60 5.21
N GLY A 27 -4.77 -0.62 4.30
CA GLY A 27 -5.01 -0.86 2.87
C GLY A 27 -6.39 -0.49 2.34
N LEU A 28 -7.30 0.06 3.15
CA LEU A 28 -8.56 0.60 2.62
C LEU A 28 -8.36 1.97 1.97
N VAL A 29 -9.06 2.20 0.86
CA VAL A 29 -9.04 3.49 0.15
C VAL A 29 -10.44 4.10 0.18
N LYS A 30 -10.54 5.34 0.63
CA LYS A 30 -11.81 6.06 0.78
C LYS A 30 -11.81 7.33 -0.04
N ASN A 31 -12.88 7.57 -0.79
CA ASN A 31 -13.08 8.83 -1.46
C ASN A 31 -13.44 9.91 -0.44
N LYS A 32 -12.63 10.97 -0.34
CA LYS A 32 -12.76 12.03 0.67
C LYS A 32 -14.08 12.80 0.54
N LYS A 33 -14.54 13.04 -0.68
CA LYS A 33 -15.78 13.81 -0.96
C LYS A 33 -17.04 13.03 -0.64
N THR A 34 -17.09 11.75 -1.02
CA THR A 34 -18.30 10.93 -0.91
C THR A 34 -18.32 10.06 0.35
N GLY A 35 -17.20 9.94 1.06
CA GLY A 35 -17.03 9.08 2.23
C GLY A 35 -17.00 7.57 1.93
N LYS A 36 -17.19 7.17 0.66
CA LYS A 36 -17.29 5.76 0.26
C LYS A 36 -15.91 5.08 0.23
N ILE A 37 -15.84 3.88 0.79
CA ILE A 37 -14.72 2.96 0.58
C ILE A 37 -14.81 2.46 -0.88
N LEU A 38 -13.69 2.53 -1.58
CA LEU A 38 -13.61 2.15 -2.98
C LEU A 38 -13.53 0.63 -3.13
N LYS A 39 -14.18 0.12 -4.18
CA LYS A 39 -14.04 -1.27 -4.57
C LYS A 39 -12.68 -1.50 -5.23
N THR A 40 -11.95 -2.48 -4.73
CA THR A 40 -10.67 -2.93 -5.27
C THR A 40 -10.85 -4.18 -6.13
N ARG A 41 -9.80 -4.54 -6.86
CA ARG A 41 -9.69 -5.79 -7.63
C ARG A 41 -8.27 -6.33 -7.59
N TYR A 42 -8.13 -7.63 -7.69
CA TYR A 42 -6.84 -8.29 -7.80
C TYR A 42 -6.39 -8.41 -9.26
N ASP A 43 -5.08 -8.34 -9.49
CA ASP A 43 -4.48 -8.69 -10.76
C ASP A 43 -4.21 -10.20 -10.90
N LYS A 44 -3.68 -10.61 -12.06
CA LYS A 44 -3.29 -12.01 -12.30
C LYS A 44 -2.21 -12.52 -11.33
N GLY A 45 -1.45 -11.62 -10.70
CA GLY A 45 -0.41 -11.93 -9.73
C GLY A 45 -0.85 -11.79 -8.27
N GLY A 46 -2.16 -11.66 -8.00
CA GLY A 46 -2.71 -11.54 -6.65
C GLY A 46 -2.54 -10.17 -6.00
N ARG A 47 -2.13 -9.13 -6.74
CA ARG A 47 -1.91 -7.78 -6.20
C ARG A 47 -3.18 -6.96 -6.28
N GLU A 48 -3.56 -6.37 -5.15
CA GLU A 48 -4.76 -5.53 -5.04
C GLU A 48 -4.55 -4.16 -5.72
N ARG A 49 -5.54 -3.74 -6.51
CA ARG A 49 -5.57 -2.49 -7.28
C ARG A 49 -6.90 -1.75 -7.14
N VAL A 50 -6.83 -0.43 -7.26
CA VAL A 50 -7.99 0.47 -7.25
C VAL A 50 -7.89 1.47 -8.41
N ASN A 51 -9.04 1.87 -8.96
CA ASN A 51 -9.10 2.93 -9.95
C ASN A 51 -9.38 4.26 -9.23
N LEU A 52 -8.47 5.22 -9.39
CA LEU A 52 -8.60 6.57 -8.85
C LEU A 52 -8.88 7.55 -9.99
N SER A 53 -9.72 8.54 -9.71
CA SER A 53 -9.97 9.69 -10.57
C SER A 53 -9.55 10.99 -9.89
N GLN A 54 -8.76 11.81 -10.58
CA GLN A 54 -8.36 13.14 -10.12
C GLN A 54 -8.12 14.04 -11.33
N ASN A 55 -8.63 15.27 -11.27
CA ASN A 55 -8.48 16.28 -12.32
C ASN A 55 -8.87 15.79 -13.73
N GLY A 56 -9.94 14.99 -13.82
CA GLY A 56 -10.43 14.41 -15.09
C GLY A 56 -9.62 13.22 -15.61
N LEU A 57 -8.52 12.84 -14.95
CA LEU A 57 -7.71 11.67 -15.30
C LEU A 57 -8.08 10.46 -14.45
N TYR A 58 -7.97 9.28 -15.04
CA TYR A 58 -8.16 8.00 -14.36
C TYR A 58 -6.84 7.23 -14.32
N LYS A 59 -6.51 6.66 -13.17
CA LYS A 59 -5.31 5.83 -13.00
C LYS A 59 -5.62 4.61 -12.15
N THR A 60 -5.22 3.44 -12.62
CA THR A 60 -5.20 2.21 -11.81
C THR A 60 -3.91 2.20 -11.00
N VAL A 61 -4.04 2.09 -9.67
CA VAL A 61 -2.91 2.10 -8.73
C VAL A 61 -2.99 0.88 -7.82
N TYR A 62 -1.84 0.34 -7.42
CA TYR A 62 -1.79 -0.73 -6.42
C TYR A 62 -2.05 -0.21 -5.01
N VAL A 63 -2.77 -0.98 -4.20
CA VAL A 63 -3.14 -0.58 -2.84
C VAL A 63 -1.92 -0.49 -1.92
N TYR A 64 -1.04 -1.50 -1.93
CA TYR A 64 0.21 -1.46 -1.16
C TYR A 64 1.05 -0.21 -1.47
N ARG A 65 1.02 0.26 -2.72
CA ARG A 65 1.77 1.45 -3.13
C ARG A 65 1.19 2.72 -2.51
N LEU A 66 -0.14 2.86 -2.53
CA LEU A 66 -0.82 3.96 -1.87
C LEU A 66 -0.52 3.99 -0.37
N VAL A 67 -0.48 2.83 0.29
CA VAL A 67 -0.14 2.73 1.71
C VAL A 67 1.32 3.13 1.95
N ALA A 68 2.26 2.54 1.21
CA ALA A 68 3.68 2.84 1.37
C ALA A 68 4.00 4.32 1.12
N GLU A 69 3.46 4.92 0.06
CA GLU A 69 3.63 6.35 -0.25
C GLU A 69 3.01 7.28 0.81
N THR A 70 2.02 6.81 1.57
CA THR A 70 1.35 7.61 2.60
C THR A 70 1.97 7.47 3.99
N TYR A 71 2.47 6.29 4.33
CA TYR A 71 2.86 5.95 5.71
C TYR A 71 4.36 5.69 5.90
N ILE A 72 5.11 5.42 4.83
CA ILE A 72 6.50 4.95 4.94
C ILE A 72 7.43 5.96 4.24
N PRO A 73 8.31 6.66 4.98
CA PRO A 73 9.31 7.53 4.38
C PRO A 73 10.16 6.76 3.36
N ASN A 74 10.44 7.40 2.22
CA ASN A 74 11.27 6.84 1.16
C ASN A 74 12.51 7.74 0.92
N PRO A 75 13.44 7.84 1.88
CA PRO A 75 14.60 8.75 1.78
C PRO A 75 15.53 8.38 0.61
N ASN A 76 15.53 7.12 0.18
CA ASN A 76 16.38 6.61 -0.89
C ASN A 76 15.71 6.65 -2.27
N ASN A 77 14.48 7.16 -2.37
CA ASN A 77 13.68 7.21 -3.61
C ASN A 77 13.57 5.86 -4.33
N TYR A 78 13.41 4.77 -3.57
CA TYR A 78 13.21 3.45 -4.15
C TYR A 78 11.89 3.36 -4.91
N ASN A 79 11.92 2.60 -6.00
CA ASN A 79 10.79 2.46 -6.89
C ASN A 79 9.96 1.20 -6.65
N THR A 80 10.37 0.33 -5.72
CA THR A 80 9.70 -0.95 -5.45
C THR A 80 9.30 -1.02 -3.99
N VAL A 81 8.16 -1.67 -3.73
CA VAL A 81 7.68 -1.97 -2.38
C VAL A 81 7.58 -3.49 -2.27
N HIS A 82 8.07 -4.03 -1.17
CA HIS A 82 8.07 -5.45 -0.86
C HIS A 82 7.13 -5.75 0.31
N HIS A 83 6.43 -6.88 0.24
CA HIS A 83 5.61 -7.43 1.33
C HIS A 83 6.46 -8.36 2.19
N LEU A 84 6.67 -8.03 3.46
CA LEU A 84 7.58 -8.74 4.36
C LEU A 84 7.15 -10.20 4.61
N ASP A 85 5.85 -10.46 4.64
CA ASP A 85 5.26 -11.79 4.82
C ASP A 85 5.06 -12.58 3.51
N HIS A 86 5.45 -12.00 2.37
CA HIS A 86 5.20 -12.52 1.02
C HIS A 86 3.72 -12.69 0.64
N ASP A 87 2.77 -12.20 1.45
CA ASP A 87 1.35 -12.14 1.13
C ASP A 87 1.00 -10.80 0.46
N LYS A 88 0.78 -10.85 -0.85
CA LYS A 88 0.44 -9.69 -1.70
C LYS A 88 -0.92 -9.07 -1.38
N THR A 89 -1.72 -9.69 -0.52
CA THR A 89 -3.02 -9.20 -0.05
C THR A 89 -2.92 -8.45 1.28
N ASN A 90 -1.85 -8.67 2.06
CA ASN A 90 -1.61 -7.98 3.32
C ASN A 90 -0.95 -6.60 3.08
N ASN A 91 -1.78 -5.62 2.76
CA ASN A 91 -1.34 -4.26 2.41
C ASN A 91 -1.15 -3.33 3.62
N ALA A 92 -1.06 -3.87 4.84
CA ALA A 92 -0.84 -3.06 6.04
C ALA A 92 0.55 -2.41 6.02
N TRP A 93 0.64 -1.15 6.45
CA TRP A 93 1.88 -0.37 6.35
C TRP A 93 3.09 -1.04 7.01
N TYR A 94 2.89 -1.74 8.13
CA TYR A 94 3.97 -2.43 8.85
C TYR A 94 4.46 -3.69 8.14
N ASN A 95 3.70 -4.19 7.15
CA ASN A 95 4.06 -5.33 6.32
C ASN A 95 4.77 -4.91 5.03
N LEU A 96 4.98 -3.60 4.82
CA LEU A 96 5.54 -3.07 3.58
C LEU A 96 6.89 -2.42 3.85
N GLU A 97 7.82 -2.56 2.91
CA GLU A 97 9.08 -1.83 2.91
C GLU A 97 9.44 -1.33 1.52
N TRP A 98 10.12 -0.20 1.45
CA TRP A 98 10.73 0.29 0.21
C TRP A 98 12.01 -0.50 -0.05
N CYS A 99 12.16 -1.06 -1.26
CA CYS A 99 13.33 -1.86 -1.62
C CYS A 99 13.92 -1.45 -2.98
N ASP A 100 15.24 -1.60 -3.10
CA ASP A 100 15.91 -1.48 -4.39
C ASP A 100 15.57 -2.69 -5.29
N PHE A 101 15.62 -2.47 -6.61
CA PHE A 101 15.33 -3.50 -7.61
C PHE A 101 16.21 -4.75 -7.43
N SER A 102 17.49 -4.56 -7.11
CA SER A 102 18.44 -5.66 -6.88
C SER A 102 18.04 -6.53 -5.67
N THR A 103 17.55 -5.89 -4.61
CA THR A 103 17.12 -6.55 -3.37
C THR A 103 15.80 -7.27 -3.56
N ASN A 104 14.86 -6.67 -4.31
CA ASN A 104 13.59 -7.31 -4.64
C ASN A 104 13.77 -8.63 -5.42
N LEU A 105 14.70 -8.67 -6.38
CA LEU A 105 15.03 -9.89 -7.11
C LEU A 105 15.62 -10.99 -6.21
N LEU A 106 16.35 -10.62 -5.16
CA LEU A 106 16.89 -11.58 -4.20
C LEU A 106 15.77 -12.17 -3.32
N TYR A 107 14.82 -11.35 -2.87
CA TYR A 107 13.69 -11.82 -2.07
C TYR A 107 12.79 -12.79 -2.84
N GLU A 108 12.44 -12.48 -4.08
CA GLU A 108 11.64 -13.37 -4.95
C GLU A 108 12.32 -14.73 -5.13
N LYS A 109 13.65 -14.76 -5.31
CA LYS A 109 14.42 -16.01 -5.42
C LYS A 109 14.41 -16.84 -4.14
N LYS A 110 14.42 -16.19 -2.97
CA LYS A 110 14.42 -16.88 -1.67
C LYS A 110 13.05 -17.45 -1.30
N GLY A 111 11.96 -16.80 -1.70
CA GLY A 111 10.60 -17.32 -1.51
C GLY A 111 10.20 -18.45 -2.47
N LEU A 112 11.05 -18.74 -3.46
CA LEU A 112 10.91 -19.83 -4.43
C LEU A 112 11.83 -21.04 -4.12
N SER A 113 12.59 -20.99 -3.01
CA SER A 113 13.44 -22.10 -2.53
C SER A 113 12.79 -22.81 -1.35
#